data_AF-A0A9K3GS37-F1
#
_entry.id   AF-A0A9K3GS37-F1
#
_cell.length_a   1.000
_cell.length_b   1.000
_cell.length_c   1.000
_cell.angle_alpha   90.00
_cell.angle_beta   90.00
_cell.angle_gamma   90.00
#
_symmetry.space_group_name_H-M   'P 1'
#
loop_
_entity.id
_entity.type
_entity.pdbx_description
1 polymer ?
#
loop_
_entity_poly.entity_id
_entity_poly.type
_entity_poly.pdbx_seq_one_letter_code
_entity_poly.pdbx_strand_id
1 'polypeptide(L)' 'LSDYFDSYIPLSRSISPPPSPQPSDYYFDSYSHPGIHEEMLRDEIRTLAYQDAMRTL' A
#
# COMPACT_ATOMS: atom_id res chain seq x y z
N LEU A 1 -34.66 -25.46 22.26
CA LEU A 1 -35.24 -24.13 21.91
C LEU A 1 -34.22 -22.99 22.00
N SER A 2 -33.12 -23.13 22.76
CA SER A 2 -31.96 -22.21 22.69
C SER A 2 -31.08 -22.45 21.46
N ASP A 3 -30.97 -23.69 20.99
CA ASP A 3 -29.95 -24.05 19.99
C ASP A 3 -30.36 -23.71 18.54
N TYR A 4 -31.62 -23.29 18.33
CA TYR A 4 -32.12 -22.78 17.05
C TYR A 4 -31.76 -21.30 16.83
N PHE A 5 -31.42 -20.59 17.91
CA PHE A 5 -31.14 -19.16 17.87
C PHE A 5 -29.71 -18.85 17.41
N ASP A 6 -28.78 -19.80 17.56
CA ASP A 6 -27.38 -19.64 17.11
C ASP A 6 -27.17 -19.93 15.61
N SER A 7 -28.15 -20.56 14.94
CA SER A 7 -28.08 -20.84 13.49
C SER A 7 -28.63 -19.72 12.60
N TYR A 8 -29.22 -18.68 13.18
CA TYR A 8 -29.63 -17.48 12.44
C TYR A 8 -28.57 -16.38 12.57
N ILE A 9 -27.42 -16.60 11.94
CA ILE A 9 -26.57 -15.47 11.55
C ILE A 9 -27.36 -14.72 10.47
N PRO A 10 -27.79 -13.47 10.70
CA PRO A 10 -28.44 -12.71 9.64
C PRO A 10 -27.45 -12.60 8.48
N LEU A 11 -27.91 -12.94 7.27
CA LEU A 11 -27.23 -12.79 5.97
C LEU A 11 -26.96 -11.30 5.65
N SER A 12 -26.34 -10.59 6.58
CA SER A 12 -26.01 -9.17 6.53
C SER A 12 -24.82 -8.80 7.41
N ARG A 13 -24.23 -9.73 8.19
CA ARG A 13 -22.82 -9.55 8.54
C ARG A 13 -22.03 -9.83 7.28
N SER A 14 -21.78 -8.78 6.50
CA SER A 14 -20.74 -8.78 5.50
C SER A 14 -19.47 -9.26 6.20
N ILE A 15 -19.15 -10.55 6.05
CA ILE A 15 -17.77 -10.96 6.03
C ILE A 15 -17.27 -10.25 4.78
N SER A 16 -16.87 -9.00 4.94
CA SER A 16 -16.16 -8.28 3.90
C SER A 16 -15.04 -9.24 3.51
N PRO A 17 -14.91 -9.63 2.24
CA PRO A 17 -13.72 -10.36 1.82
C PRO A 17 -12.50 -9.63 2.42
N PRO A 18 -11.45 -10.35 2.88
CA PRO A 18 -10.24 -9.69 3.32
C PRO A 18 -9.92 -8.63 2.26
N PRO A 19 -9.65 -7.37 2.67
CA PRO A 19 -9.57 -6.26 1.73
C PRO A 19 -8.71 -6.72 0.56
N SER A 20 -9.28 -6.73 -0.64
CA SER A 20 -8.48 -6.98 -1.84
C SER A 20 -7.32 -6.01 -1.76
N PRO A 21 -6.05 -6.44 -1.91
CA PRO A 21 -4.93 -5.52 -1.89
C PRO A 21 -5.28 -4.39 -2.84
N GLN A 22 -5.44 -3.19 -2.27
CA GLN A 22 -5.80 -2.06 -3.09
C GLN A 22 -4.63 -1.85 -4.04
N PRO A 23 -4.84 -1.41 -5.28
CA PRO A 23 -3.73 -1.14 -6.20
C PRO A 23 -2.66 -0.21 -5.58
N SER A 24 -3.08 0.66 -4.66
CA SER A 24 -2.20 1.47 -3.83
C SER A 24 -1.27 0.66 -2.94
N ASP A 25 -1.77 -0.39 -2.28
CA ASP A 25 -1.00 -1.19 -1.33
C ASP A 25 0.12 -1.92 -2.06
N TYR A 26 -0.19 -2.51 -3.22
CA TYR A 26 0.83 -3.11 -4.09
C TYR A 26 1.86 -2.10 -4.58
N TYR A 27 1.42 -0.89 -4.96
CA TYR A 27 2.32 0.18 -5.37
C TYR A 27 3.25 0.59 -4.22
N PHE A 28 2.73 0.88 -3.03
CA PHE A 28 3.55 1.28 -1.89
C PHE A 28 4.48 0.16 -1.40
N ASP A 29 4.01 -1.08 -1.38
CA ASP A 29 4.84 -2.24 -1.02
C ASP A 29 6.01 -2.42 -1.99
N SER A 30 5.81 -2.13 -3.29
CA SER A 30 6.91 -2.16 -4.26
C SER A 30 8.00 -1.12 -3.96
N TYR A 31 7.64 0.00 -3.33
CA TYR A 31 8.59 1.02 -2.89
C TYR A 31 9.20 0.77 -1.50
N SER A 32 8.76 -0.25 -0.76
CA SER A 32 9.30 -0.53 0.58
C SER A 32 10.69 -1.17 0.58
N HIS A 33 11.16 -1.65 -0.57
CA HIS A 33 12.45 -2.32 -0.71
C HIS A 33 13.59 -1.31 -0.87
N PRO A 34 14.70 -1.39 -0.12
CA PRO A 34 15.79 -0.42 -0.22
C PRO A 34 16.45 -0.38 -1.60
N GLY A 35 16.46 -1.49 -2.33
CA GLY A 35 17.10 -1.57 -3.66
C GLY A 35 16.53 -0.56 -4.67
N ILE A 36 15.22 -0.35 -4.66
CA ILE A 36 14.59 0.63 -5.55
C ILE A 36 14.99 2.07 -5.15
N HIS A 37 15.16 2.36 -3.86
CA HIS A 37 15.65 3.65 -3.39
C HIS A 37 17.12 3.87 -3.73
N GLU A 38 17.94 2.83 -3.66
CA GLU A 38 19.35 2.90 -4.07
C GLU A 38 19.48 3.17 -5.56
N GLU A 39 18.70 2.48 -6.41
CA GLU A 39 18.65 2.75 -7.86
C GLU A 39 18.25 4.20 -8.12
N MET A 40 17.19 4.64 -7.46
CA MET A 40 16.69 6.00 -7.47
C MET A 40 17.74 7.05 -7.06
N LEU A 41 18.60 6.76 -6.07
CA LEU A 41 19.66 7.68 -5.60
C LEU A 41 20.95 7.61 -6.43
N ARG A 42 21.22 6.47 -7.08
CA ARG A 42 22.35 6.31 -8.01
C ARG A 42 22.09 6.97 -9.37
N ASP A 43 20.84 7.27 -9.70
CA ASP A 43 20.51 8.13 -10.84
C ASP A 43 20.99 9.56 -10.56
N GLU A 44 22.16 9.88 -11.12
CA GLU A 44 22.82 11.18 -10.94
C GLU A 44 22.04 12.32 -11.57
N ILE A 45 21.49 12.14 -12.78
CA ILE A 45 20.73 13.19 -13.47
C ILE A 45 19.53 13.59 -12.62
N ARG A 46 18.77 12.59 -12.16
CA ARG A 46 17.60 12.84 -11.31
C ARG A 46 17.99 13.47 -9.98
N THR A 47 18.99 12.91 -9.30
CA THR A 47 19.39 13.35 -7.95
C THR A 47 19.93 14.77 -7.95
N LEU A 48 20.81 15.09 -8.90
CA LEU A 48 21.39 16.43 -9.03
C LEU A 48 20.35 17.45 -9.49
N ALA A 49 19.45 17.10 -10.41
CA ALA A 49 18.40 18.02 -10.84
C ALA A 49 17.50 18.50 -9.68
N TYR A 50 17.07 17.58 -8.80
CA TYR A 50 16.30 17.96 -7.61
C TYR A 50 17.15 18.74 -6.60
N GLN A 51 18.41 18.37 -6.41
CA GLN A 51 19.32 19.09 -5.52
C GLN A 51 19.53 20.54 -5.99
N ASP A 52 19.80 20.73 -7.28
CA ASP A 52 20.05 22.04 -7.86
C ASP A 52 18.79 22.90 -7.86
N ALA A 53 17.62 22.31 -8.15
CA ALA A 53 16.34 22.99 -8.03
C ALA A 53 16.10 23.50 -6.61
N MET A 54 16.40 22.70 -5.58
CA MET A 54 16.24 23.11 -4.17
C MET A 54 17.28 24.14 -3.72
N ARG A 55 18.48 24.13 -4.31
CA ARG A 55 19.54 25.11 -4.00
C ARG A 55 19.37 26.45 -4.68
N THR A 56 18.68 26.49 -5.82
CA THR A 56 18.56 27.68 -6.67
C THR A 56 17.26 28.45 -6.44
N LEU A 57 16.28 27.85 -5.75
CA LEU A 57 15.12 28.54 -5.17
C LEU A 57 15.52 29.29 -3.89
#